data_AF-A0A417F3S4-F1
#
_entry.id   AF-A0A417F3S4-F1
#
_cell.length_a   1.000
_cell.length_b   1.000
_cell.length_c   1.000
_cell.angle_alpha   90.00
_cell.angle_beta   90.00
_cell.angle_gamma   90.00
#
_symmetry.space_group_name_H-M   'P 1'
#
loop_
_entity.id
_entity.type
_entity.pdbx_description
1 polymer ?
#
loop_
_entity_poly.entity_id
_entity_poly.type
_entity_poly.pdbx_seq_one_letter_code
_entity_poly.pdbx_strand_id
1 'polypeptide(L)'
;MARFVYNNQEWLLLNGELKPKKPSGLKENGYRSLATQILLAEEIAAIYESSYGYFKANSRFKLEKMSVIERLERIQYVTQGTLSYTATHPEYLRQVNSTQGIFIGNRVYQPQKTETVQNTRSYDIYENRVILAFLRNMIDSVQSLQGYCCNLLSKIPNDEDYSSEYIYSSFFMFSETRKMIEDGKTQLEKLSEKFTYLWGMYSDILRIPLDQHIVPPRPTAIFLSVPQYNRIFVRIHQWFSFGIYNFSKEHFMLSFIKISALYESYLLAKFLCYFRDRGYSLESSRRCVYPVSKRWKYKNTSVRNTFVLKNGQKRITLYYQPVIFDTDQRSVNGIGLYRNNSISVYAGNEDDCRQGGHYYVPDFLIKIEENGDSQYMIVDAKFSDYSSVRRYYVKDLVFKYLFSISPIEENELVCGLCIMYGKCKSKERLQTAYDKQILGTEIYPFIEIFPLIEGIDSAGQYEKMDRLLKKLL
;
A
#
# COMPACT_ATOMS: atom_id res chain seq x y z
N MET A 1 5.16 8.78 -18.37
CA MET A 1 4.27 7.61 -18.34
C MET A 1 4.11 7.12 -16.92
N ALA A 2 5.21 6.87 -16.19
CA ALA A 2 5.20 6.45 -14.79
C ALA A 2 4.37 7.38 -13.89
N ARG A 3 4.58 8.70 -13.99
CA ARG A 3 3.80 9.70 -13.25
C ARG A 3 2.30 9.65 -13.56
N PHE A 4 1.92 9.49 -14.84
CA PHE A 4 0.53 9.35 -15.23
C PHE A 4 -0.12 8.08 -14.65
N VAL A 5 0.58 6.93 -14.71
CA VAL A 5 0.12 5.68 -14.11
C VAL A 5 -0.03 5.83 -12.59
N TYR A 6 0.95 6.43 -11.93
CA TYR A 6 0.92 6.69 -10.49
C TYR A 6 -0.30 7.52 -10.07
N ASN A 7 -0.62 8.58 -10.82
CA ASN A 7 -1.77 9.44 -10.54
C ASN A 7 -3.12 8.78 -10.80
N ASN A 8 -3.17 7.71 -11.62
CA ASN A 8 -4.40 7.02 -12.02
C ASN A 8 -4.50 5.57 -11.49
N GLN A 9 -3.59 5.16 -10.59
CA GLN A 9 -3.46 3.77 -10.13
C GLN A 9 -4.66 3.24 -9.32
N GLU A 10 -5.46 4.13 -8.70
CA GLU A 10 -6.58 3.70 -7.85
C GLU A 10 -7.63 2.90 -8.64
N TRP A 11 -7.78 3.19 -9.93
CA TRP A 11 -8.65 2.43 -10.84
C TRP A 11 -8.13 1.03 -11.15
N LEU A 12 -6.82 0.85 -11.09
CA LEU A 12 -6.11 -0.39 -11.42
C LEU A 12 -6.05 -1.35 -10.22
N LEU A 13 -6.02 -0.80 -8.99
CA LEU A 13 -5.61 -1.50 -7.78
C LEU A 13 -6.71 -1.90 -6.78
N LEU A 14 -7.94 -1.40 -6.92
CA LEU A 14 -8.96 -1.66 -5.90
C LEU A 14 -9.34 -3.15 -5.84
N ASN A 15 -8.75 -3.92 -4.94
CA ASN A 15 -9.45 -5.09 -4.38
C ASN A 15 -10.62 -4.52 -3.56
N GLY A 16 -11.82 -5.08 -3.71
CA GLY A 16 -13.04 -4.62 -3.05
C GLY A 16 -13.04 -4.74 -1.53
N GLU A 17 -11.96 -4.40 -0.84
CA GLU A 17 -11.95 -4.23 0.61
C GLU A 17 -12.63 -2.90 0.96
N LEU A 18 -13.64 -3.03 1.81
CA LEU A 18 -14.38 -1.94 2.41
C LEU A 18 -13.41 -0.91 2.97
N LYS A 19 -13.56 0.36 2.57
CA LYS A 19 -13.00 1.48 3.33
C LYS A 19 -13.36 1.25 4.81
N PRO A 20 -12.41 1.22 5.76
CA PRO A 20 -12.78 1.20 7.17
C PRO A 20 -13.69 2.40 7.44
N LYS A 21 -14.86 2.14 8.04
CA LYS A 21 -15.85 3.17 8.37
C LYS A 21 -15.18 4.27 9.18
N LYS A 22 -15.35 5.53 8.74
CA LYS A 22 -14.82 6.71 9.40
C LYS A 22 -15.66 7.07 10.64
N PRO A 23 -15.04 7.49 11.76
CA PRO A 23 -15.66 8.41 12.68
C PRO A 23 -15.75 9.81 12.04
N SER A 24 -16.87 10.47 12.27
CA SER A 24 -17.23 11.83 11.84
C SER A 24 -16.10 12.86 11.93
N GLY A 25 -15.86 13.62 10.85
CA GLY A 25 -15.24 14.96 10.92
C GLY A 25 -14.13 15.30 9.92
N LEU A 26 -13.50 14.33 9.24
CA LEU A 26 -12.43 14.62 8.28
C LEU A 26 -12.89 14.46 6.83
N LYS A 27 -12.96 15.60 6.12
CA LYS A 27 -13.26 15.72 4.68
C LYS A 27 -12.46 14.71 3.86
N GLU A 28 -13.10 14.20 2.81
CA GLU A 28 -12.71 13.02 2.03
C GLU A 28 -11.41 13.09 1.18
N ASN A 29 -10.55 14.10 1.30
CA ASN A 29 -9.54 14.35 0.24
C ASN A 29 -8.07 14.09 0.58
N GLY A 30 -7.74 13.45 1.70
CA GLY A 30 -6.35 13.16 2.03
C GLY A 30 -5.92 11.76 1.58
N TYR A 31 -5.29 11.62 0.42
CA TYR A 31 -4.44 10.48 0.12
C TYR A 31 -3.50 10.24 1.32
N ARG A 32 -3.62 9.09 1.99
CA ARG A 32 -2.68 8.70 3.07
C ARG A 32 -1.33 8.52 2.40
N SER A 33 -0.32 9.33 2.74
CA SER A 33 1.02 9.25 2.16
C SER A 33 2.07 9.02 3.25
N LEU A 34 3.23 8.49 2.89
CA LEU A 34 4.37 8.35 3.80
C LEU A 34 4.72 9.70 4.45
N ALA A 35 4.71 10.79 3.68
CA ALA A 35 4.96 12.14 4.17
C ALA A 35 3.96 12.57 5.25
N THR A 36 2.67 12.25 5.08
CA THR A 36 1.65 12.58 6.09
C THR A 36 1.85 11.81 7.40
N GLN A 37 2.29 10.55 7.32
CA GLN A 37 2.62 9.75 8.51
C GLN A 37 3.86 10.30 9.24
N ILE A 38 4.89 10.69 8.49
CA ILE A 38 6.10 11.30 9.04
C ILE A 38 5.75 12.61 9.76
N LEU A 39 4.96 13.49 9.13
CA LEU A 39 4.50 14.74 9.75
C LEU A 39 3.72 14.49 11.05
N LEU A 40 2.82 13.51 11.06
CA LEU A 40 2.06 13.17 12.27
C LEU A 40 2.99 12.65 13.38
N ALA A 41 3.99 11.84 13.04
CA ALA A 41 4.99 11.34 13.97
C ALA A 41 5.89 12.48 14.52
N GLU A 42 6.27 13.45 13.69
CA GLU A 42 7.01 14.65 14.11
C GLU A 42 6.19 15.49 15.10
N GLU A 43 4.90 15.72 14.82
CA GLU A 43 3.99 16.43 15.72
C GLU A 43 3.86 15.72 17.08
N ILE A 44 3.74 14.38 17.07
CA ILE A 44 3.70 13.57 18.29
C ILE A 44 4.98 13.77 19.09
N ALA A 45 6.15 13.61 18.44
CA ALA A 45 7.43 13.77 19.12
C ALA A 45 7.60 15.16 19.74
N ALA A 46 7.20 16.22 19.04
CA ALA A 46 7.24 17.60 19.55
C ALA A 46 6.31 17.83 20.76
N ILE A 47 5.13 17.19 20.79
CA ILE A 47 4.21 17.27 21.93
C ILE A 47 4.79 16.55 23.14
N TYR A 48 5.40 15.39 22.96
CA TYR A 48 6.07 14.68 24.05
C TYR A 48 7.26 15.47 24.61
N GLU A 49 8.06 16.07 23.74
CA GLU A 49 9.20 16.90 24.12
C GLU A 49 8.77 18.13 24.92
N SER A 50 7.79 18.89 24.41
CA SER A 50 7.26 20.08 25.11
C SER A 50 6.51 19.76 26.40
N SER A 51 5.94 18.56 26.53
CA SER A 51 5.22 18.13 27.73
C SER A 51 6.15 17.57 28.82
N TYR A 52 7.40 17.22 28.49
CA TYR A 52 8.31 16.51 29.39
C TYR A 52 8.53 17.24 30.73
N GLY A 53 8.71 18.56 30.70
CA GLY A 53 8.91 19.36 31.92
C GLY A 53 7.74 19.24 32.90
N TYR A 54 6.51 19.14 32.38
CA TYR A 54 5.34 18.89 33.21
C TYR A 54 5.36 17.48 33.82
N PHE A 55 5.63 16.45 33.02
CA PHE A 55 5.65 15.07 33.55
C PHE A 55 6.78 14.88 34.58
N LYS A 56 7.91 15.55 34.42
CA LYS A 56 9.00 15.49 35.40
C LYS A 56 8.60 16.11 36.75
N ALA A 57 7.86 17.21 36.74
CA ALA A 57 7.55 17.97 37.97
C ALA A 57 6.18 17.64 38.58
N ASN A 58 5.19 17.31 37.76
CA ASN A 58 3.76 17.30 38.11
C ASN A 58 3.01 16.05 37.60
N SER A 59 3.72 14.96 37.30
CA SER A 59 3.07 13.69 36.95
C SER A 59 2.07 13.27 38.02
N ARG A 60 0.91 12.77 37.58
CA ARG A 60 -0.08 12.21 38.49
C ARG A 60 0.44 10.89 39.05
N PHE A 61 0.14 10.65 40.32
CA PHE A 61 0.57 9.47 41.08
C PHE A 61 -0.57 8.99 41.96
N LYS A 62 -0.53 7.71 42.33
CA LYS A 62 -1.30 7.15 43.44
C LYS A 62 -0.40 7.04 44.67
N LEU A 63 -0.99 7.03 45.85
CA LEU A 63 -0.26 6.71 47.08
C LEU A 63 -0.28 5.20 47.28
N GLU A 64 0.90 4.62 47.45
CA GLU A 64 1.04 3.22 47.83
C GLU A 64 1.66 3.11 49.21
N LYS A 65 1.22 2.11 49.95
CA LYS A 65 1.74 1.80 51.28
C LYS A 65 2.91 0.85 51.13
N MET A 66 4.10 1.31 51.49
CA MET A 66 5.31 0.50 51.48
C MET A 66 5.77 0.22 52.90
N SER A 67 6.17 -1.03 53.14
CA SER A 67 6.78 -1.44 54.39
C SER A 67 8.26 -1.07 54.39
N VAL A 68 8.70 -0.34 55.42
CA VAL A 68 10.07 0.14 55.56
C VAL A 68 10.54 -0.13 56.99
N ILE A 69 11.80 -0.51 57.15
CA ILE A 69 12.44 -0.64 58.46
C ILE A 69 12.94 0.74 58.89
N GLU A 70 12.37 1.26 59.98
CA GLU A 70 12.69 2.58 60.51
C GLU A 70 13.02 2.47 62.00
N ARG A 71 13.60 3.53 62.58
CA ARG A 71 13.81 3.59 64.02
C ARG A 71 12.48 3.75 64.76
N LEU A 72 12.38 3.11 65.93
CA LEU A 72 11.16 3.15 66.74
C LEU A 72 10.73 4.58 67.09
N GLU A 73 11.66 5.52 67.28
CA GLU A 73 11.29 6.90 67.64
C GLU A 73 10.58 7.66 66.51
N ARG A 74 10.64 7.15 65.27
CA ARG A 74 10.02 7.77 64.09
C ARG A 74 8.66 7.19 63.75
N ILE A 75 8.19 6.16 64.47
CA ILE A 75 6.87 5.58 64.20
C ILE A 75 5.76 6.41 64.86
N GLN A 76 4.68 6.67 64.12
CA GLN A 76 3.51 7.39 64.65
C GLN A 76 2.47 6.45 65.29
N TYR A 77 2.44 5.19 64.87
CA TYR A 77 1.46 4.18 65.31
C TYR A 77 2.10 2.79 65.26
N VAL A 78 1.67 1.91 66.15
CA VAL A 78 2.10 0.50 66.17
C VAL A 78 1.22 -0.30 65.22
N THR A 79 1.84 -1.04 64.30
CA THR A 79 1.14 -1.93 63.35
C THR A 79 1.45 -3.40 63.63
N GLN A 80 0.71 -4.32 63.00
CA GLN A 80 1.02 -5.75 63.08
C GLN A 80 2.45 -6.04 62.60
N GLY A 81 2.92 -5.39 61.53
CA GLY A 81 4.30 -5.52 61.04
C GLY A 81 5.33 -5.06 62.08
N THR A 82 5.06 -3.94 62.76
CA THR A 82 5.90 -3.44 63.85
C THR A 82 6.13 -4.49 64.94
N LEU A 83 5.05 -5.16 65.39
CA LEU A 83 5.12 -6.21 66.41
C LEU A 83 5.80 -7.48 65.88
N SER A 84 5.42 -7.92 64.67
CA SER A 84 5.99 -9.12 64.04
C SER A 84 7.50 -8.97 63.83
N TYR A 85 7.95 -7.83 63.31
CA TYR A 85 9.36 -7.54 63.08
C TYR A 85 10.15 -7.50 64.39
N THR A 86 9.59 -6.87 65.42
CA THR A 86 10.20 -6.83 66.77
C THR A 86 10.36 -8.22 67.36
N ALA A 87 9.37 -9.09 67.19
CA ALA A 87 9.39 -10.46 67.72
C ALA A 87 10.38 -11.37 66.97
N THR A 88 10.56 -11.17 65.65
CA THR A 88 11.42 -12.03 64.82
C THR A 88 12.87 -11.55 64.71
N HIS A 89 13.18 -10.32 65.15
CA HIS A 89 14.53 -9.75 65.08
C HIS A 89 15.04 -9.28 66.47
N PRO A 90 15.28 -10.23 67.40
CA PRO A 90 15.74 -9.92 68.75
C PRO A 90 17.11 -9.23 68.80
N GLU A 91 17.92 -9.31 67.74
CA GLU A 91 19.20 -8.63 67.62
C GLU A 91 19.08 -7.10 67.64
N TYR A 92 17.91 -6.55 67.30
CA TYR A 92 17.63 -5.11 67.39
C TYR A 92 17.08 -4.68 68.75
N LEU A 93 16.97 -5.58 69.72
CA LEU A 93 16.57 -5.26 71.09
C LEU A 93 17.77 -4.73 71.87
N ARG A 94 17.67 -3.47 72.31
CA ARG A 94 18.68 -2.85 73.17
C ARG A 94 18.19 -2.84 74.61
N GLN A 95 19.03 -3.27 75.54
CA GLN A 95 18.76 -3.15 76.96
C GLN A 95 18.71 -1.66 77.35
N VAL A 96 17.67 -1.28 78.08
CA VAL A 96 17.45 0.09 78.55
C VAL A 96 17.20 0.09 80.06
N ASN A 97 17.61 1.17 80.72
CA ASN A 97 17.31 1.40 82.14
C ASN A 97 15.98 2.16 82.24
N SER A 98 14.88 1.48 81.95
CA SER A 98 13.52 2.03 81.92
C SER A 98 12.56 1.11 82.66
N THR A 99 11.48 1.66 83.22
CA THR A 99 10.36 0.88 83.79
C THR A 99 9.35 0.45 82.72
N GLN A 100 9.56 0.85 81.46
CA GLN A 100 8.67 0.58 80.33
C GLN A 100 9.46 -0.04 79.16
N GLY A 101 9.01 -1.20 78.68
CA GLY A 101 9.61 -1.93 77.57
C GLY A 101 9.23 -3.41 77.57
N ILE A 102 10.02 -4.21 76.83
CA ILE A 102 9.89 -5.67 76.75
C ILE A 102 10.73 -6.27 77.90
N PHE A 103 10.08 -7.01 78.80
CA PHE A 103 10.73 -7.63 79.95
C PHE A 103 11.24 -9.03 79.61
N ILE A 104 12.52 -9.29 79.85
CA ILE A 104 13.14 -10.62 79.76
C ILE A 104 13.90 -10.85 81.06
N GLY A 105 13.31 -11.62 81.98
CA GLY A 105 13.80 -11.74 83.36
C GLY A 105 13.80 -10.39 84.07
N ASN A 106 14.94 -10.00 84.67
CA ASN A 106 15.09 -8.73 85.40
C ASN A 106 15.62 -7.58 84.52
N ARG A 107 15.65 -7.74 83.19
CA ARG A 107 16.17 -6.74 82.25
C ARG A 107 15.05 -6.24 81.33
N VAL A 108 15.11 -4.95 80.98
CA VAL A 108 14.15 -4.28 80.11
C VAL A 108 14.81 -3.97 78.77
N TYR A 109 14.11 -4.26 77.68
CA TYR A 109 14.59 -4.08 76.31
C TYR A 109 13.62 -3.21 75.50
N GLN A 110 14.17 -2.48 74.53
CA GLN A 110 13.39 -1.73 73.54
C GLN A 110 13.94 -2.01 72.13
N PRO A 111 13.07 -2.15 71.12
CA PRO A 111 13.52 -2.33 69.74
C PRO A 111 14.11 -1.02 69.21
N GLN A 112 15.29 -1.12 68.60
CA GLN A 112 15.94 0.02 67.94
C GLN A 112 15.39 0.27 66.54
N LYS A 113 14.92 -0.79 65.88
CA LYS A 113 14.35 -0.75 64.53
C LYS A 113 13.08 -1.58 64.50
N THR A 114 12.09 -1.09 63.77
CA THR A 114 10.82 -1.77 63.57
C THR A 114 10.32 -1.55 62.16
N GLU A 115 9.52 -2.48 61.67
CA GLU A 115 8.77 -2.31 60.43
C GLU A 115 7.64 -1.30 60.62
N THR A 116 7.53 -0.35 59.69
CA THR A 116 6.45 0.63 59.61
C THR A 116 5.98 0.81 58.18
N VAL A 117 4.74 1.26 58.04
CA VAL A 117 4.13 1.51 56.73
C VAL A 117 4.21 3.00 56.42
N GLN A 118 4.90 3.35 55.34
CA GLN A 118 5.00 4.72 54.85
C GLN A 118 4.24 4.86 53.52
N ASN A 119 3.63 6.02 53.30
CA ASN A 119 3.00 6.34 52.01
C ASN A 119 4.07 6.83 51.04
N THR A 120 4.30 6.09 49.97
CA THR A 120 5.19 6.47 48.87
C THR A 120 4.37 6.85 47.64
N ARG A 121 4.93 7.73 46.81
CA ARG A 121 4.30 8.10 45.54
C ARG A 121 4.62 7.02 44.51
N SER A 122 3.58 6.45 43.93
CA SER A 122 3.68 5.50 42.82
C SER A 122 3.10 6.13 41.56
N TYR A 123 3.94 6.28 40.54
CA TYR A 123 3.53 6.81 39.24
C TYR A 123 2.87 5.74 38.36
N ASP A 124 2.72 4.54 38.89
CA ASP A 124 2.16 3.37 38.22
C ASP A 124 0.63 3.45 38.10
N ILE A 125 0.14 4.46 37.39
CA ILE A 125 -1.27 4.66 37.05
C ILE A 125 -1.50 4.35 35.56
N TYR A 126 -2.75 4.06 35.21
CA TYR A 126 -3.16 3.72 33.84
C TYR A 126 -2.69 4.75 32.82
N GLU A 127 -2.85 6.04 33.11
CA GLU A 127 -2.53 7.12 32.18
C GLU A 127 -1.02 7.20 31.89
N ASN A 128 -0.20 7.04 32.93
CA ASN A 128 1.26 7.07 32.76
C ASN A 128 1.76 5.81 32.04
N ARG A 129 1.17 4.65 32.31
CA ARG A 129 1.41 3.41 31.55
C ARG A 129 1.11 3.62 30.07
N VAL A 130 -0.05 4.22 29.74
CA VAL A 130 -0.45 4.50 28.36
C VAL A 130 0.54 5.45 27.67
N ILE A 131 0.94 6.53 28.34
CA ILE A 131 1.88 7.52 27.79
C ILE A 131 3.23 6.89 27.46
N LEU A 132 3.76 6.08 28.38
CA LEU A 132 5.04 5.41 28.22
C LEU A 132 4.97 4.29 27.16
N ALA A 133 3.91 3.49 27.22
CA ALA A 133 3.68 2.45 26.24
C ALA A 133 3.56 3.06 24.84
N PHE A 134 2.86 4.18 24.67
CA PHE A 134 2.63 4.77 23.35
C PHE A 134 3.94 5.19 22.68
N LEU A 135 4.90 5.72 23.44
CA LEU A 135 6.24 5.97 22.91
C LEU A 135 6.89 4.69 22.37
N ARG A 136 6.73 3.56 23.07
CA ARG A 136 7.22 2.27 22.57
C ARG A 136 6.51 1.85 21.28
N ASN A 137 5.18 2.01 21.20
CA ASN A 137 4.43 1.73 19.98
C ASN A 137 4.86 2.62 18.81
N MET A 138 5.21 3.89 19.06
CA MET A 138 5.76 4.78 18.04
C MET A 138 7.12 4.31 17.53
N ILE A 139 8.01 3.86 18.42
CA ILE A 139 9.30 3.25 18.03
C ILE A 139 9.05 2.06 17.11
N ASP A 140 8.23 1.09 17.54
CA ASP A 140 7.96 -0.12 16.78
C ASP A 140 7.29 0.20 15.42
N SER A 141 6.36 1.17 15.39
CA SER A 141 5.67 1.59 14.17
C SER A 141 6.60 2.28 13.18
N VAL A 142 7.45 3.20 13.64
CA VAL A 142 8.42 3.92 12.81
C VAL A 142 9.49 2.95 12.27
N GLN A 143 9.98 2.02 13.10
CA GLN A 143 10.91 0.98 12.67
C GLN A 143 10.28 0.03 11.65
N SER A 144 9.01 -0.33 11.83
CA SER A 144 8.27 -1.13 10.84
C SER A 144 8.18 -0.41 9.50
N LEU A 145 7.80 0.88 9.49
CA LEU A 145 7.78 1.71 8.28
C LEU A 145 9.16 1.81 7.62
N GLN A 146 10.23 1.98 8.41
CA GLN A 146 11.61 1.99 7.91
C GLN A 146 11.97 0.65 7.26
N GLY A 147 11.60 -0.48 7.88
CA GLY A 147 11.78 -1.82 7.32
C GLY A 147 11.07 -2.00 5.97
N TYR A 148 9.86 -1.47 5.83
CA TYR A 148 9.15 -1.43 4.55
C TYR A 148 9.89 -0.59 3.51
N CYS A 149 10.38 0.60 3.85
CA CYS A 149 11.21 1.42 2.94
C CYS A 149 12.45 0.65 2.46
N CYS A 150 13.17 -0.03 3.36
CA CYS A 150 14.32 -0.86 2.99
C CYS A 150 13.95 -2.00 2.04
N ASN A 151 12.83 -2.69 2.28
CA ASN A 151 12.33 -3.74 1.38
C ASN A 151 12.03 -3.17 -0.02
N LEU A 152 11.37 -2.01 -0.10
CA LEU A 152 11.06 -1.36 -1.37
C LEU A 152 12.32 -0.95 -2.13
N LEU A 153 13.29 -0.34 -1.44
CA LEU A 153 14.57 0.06 -2.05
C LEU A 153 15.35 -1.14 -2.59
N SER A 154 15.35 -2.28 -1.88
CA SER A 154 16.01 -3.51 -2.33
C SER A 154 15.45 -4.09 -3.63
N LYS A 155 14.21 -3.72 -3.98
CA LYS A 155 13.53 -4.15 -5.23
C LYS A 155 13.83 -3.22 -6.41
N ILE A 156 14.43 -2.05 -6.18
CA ILE A 156 14.81 -1.10 -7.23
C ILE A 156 16.23 -1.46 -7.71
N PRO A 157 16.47 -1.75 -9.00
CA PRO A 157 17.80 -2.07 -9.53
C PRO A 157 18.83 -0.97 -9.20
N ASN A 158 20.05 -1.38 -8.83
CA ASN A 158 21.17 -0.47 -8.53
C ASN A 158 21.93 -0.06 -9.80
N ASP A 159 22.63 1.07 -9.70
CA ASP A 159 23.43 1.74 -10.75
C ASP A 159 24.61 0.92 -11.32
N GLU A 160 24.83 -0.33 -10.90
CA GLU A 160 26.06 -1.05 -11.25
C GLU A 160 25.85 -2.20 -12.25
N ASP A 161 24.61 -2.51 -12.65
CA ASP A 161 24.29 -3.66 -13.51
C ASP A 161 23.81 -3.20 -14.90
N TYR A 162 24.73 -2.64 -15.70
CA TYR A 162 24.42 -2.05 -17.00
C TYR A 162 24.99 -2.85 -18.17
N SER A 163 24.19 -3.77 -18.72
CA SER A 163 24.46 -4.39 -20.04
C SER A 163 23.29 -4.29 -21.02
N SER A 164 22.14 -3.72 -20.66
CA SER A 164 21.01 -3.57 -21.58
C SER A 164 20.33 -2.19 -21.52
N GLU A 165 20.01 -1.67 -22.69
CA GLU A 165 19.27 -0.42 -22.95
C GLU A 165 17.87 -0.41 -22.28
N TYR A 166 17.36 -1.59 -21.88
CA TYR A 166 16.07 -1.81 -21.21
C TYR A 166 16.09 -1.38 -19.73
N ILE A 167 17.20 -1.58 -19.01
CA ILE A 167 17.33 -1.30 -17.56
C ILE A 167 17.45 0.21 -17.28
N TYR A 168 18.07 0.95 -18.19
CA TYR A 168 18.24 2.41 -18.11
C TYR A 168 16.90 3.15 -18.00
N SER A 169 15.87 2.69 -18.70
CA SER A 169 14.56 3.34 -18.72
C SER A 169 13.75 3.13 -17.43
N SER A 170 13.84 1.94 -16.81
CA SER A 170 13.27 1.69 -15.48
C SER A 170 13.98 2.48 -14.39
N PHE A 171 15.30 2.65 -14.48
CA PHE A 171 16.08 3.43 -13.52
C PHE A 171 15.63 4.90 -13.47
N PHE A 172 15.52 5.57 -14.63
CA PHE A 172 15.02 6.95 -14.70
C PHE A 172 13.57 7.10 -14.25
N MET A 173 12.73 6.07 -14.42
CA MET A 173 11.34 6.09 -13.97
C MET A 173 11.20 6.00 -12.45
N PHE A 174 12.11 5.27 -11.78
CA PHE A 174 12.05 5.05 -10.34
C PHE A 174 13.01 5.96 -9.57
N SER A 175 13.86 6.76 -10.21
CA SER A 175 14.81 7.66 -9.52
C SER A 175 14.12 8.65 -8.58
N GLU A 176 13.01 9.28 -9.00
CA GLU A 176 12.22 10.17 -8.14
C GLU A 176 11.56 9.41 -6.98
N THR A 177 11.07 8.20 -7.22
CA THR A 177 10.44 7.35 -6.20
C THR A 177 11.49 6.82 -5.21
N ARG A 178 12.65 6.41 -5.70
CA ARG A 178 13.82 6.00 -4.92
C ARG A 178 14.25 7.15 -4.02
N LYS A 179 14.45 8.34 -4.57
CA LYS A 179 14.80 9.54 -3.80
C LYS A 179 13.76 9.85 -2.72
N MET A 180 12.47 9.82 -3.05
CA MET A 180 11.40 10.04 -2.08
C MET A 180 11.41 8.98 -0.95
N ILE A 181 11.64 7.70 -1.28
CA ILE A 181 11.71 6.63 -0.28
C ILE A 181 12.99 6.73 0.56
N GLU A 182 14.12 7.11 -0.03
CA GLU A 182 15.38 7.37 0.66
C GLU A 182 15.25 8.54 1.64
N ASP A 183 14.71 9.68 1.18
CA ASP A 183 14.44 10.85 2.02
C ASP A 183 13.50 10.48 3.17
N GLY A 184 12.42 9.76 2.89
CA GLY A 184 11.48 9.26 3.89
C GLY A 184 12.12 8.28 4.89
N LYS A 185 13.00 7.38 4.41
CA LYS A 185 13.76 6.45 5.26
C LYS A 185 14.66 7.22 6.23
N THR A 186 15.40 8.21 5.74
CA THR A 186 16.27 9.05 6.59
C THR A 186 15.47 9.84 7.63
N GLN A 187 14.28 10.33 7.28
CA GLN A 187 13.39 10.98 8.25
C GLN A 187 12.88 10.00 9.32
N LEU A 188 12.48 8.78 8.92
CA LEU A 188 12.05 7.74 9.85
C LEU A 188 13.18 7.29 10.79
N GLU A 189 14.42 7.22 10.30
CA GLU A 189 15.61 6.94 11.13
C GLU A 189 15.77 7.98 12.24
N LYS A 190 15.74 9.28 11.89
CA LYS A 190 15.80 10.37 12.86
C LYS A 190 14.65 10.33 13.87
N LEU A 191 13.43 9.99 13.41
CA LEU A 191 12.28 9.85 14.28
C LEU A 191 12.40 8.66 15.24
N SER A 192 12.93 7.53 14.78
CA SER A 192 13.18 6.33 15.59
C SER A 192 14.15 6.65 16.74
N GLU A 193 15.25 7.34 16.43
CA GLU A 193 16.20 7.82 17.44
C GLU A 193 15.52 8.79 18.43
N LYS A 194 14.74 9.75 17.93
CA LYS A 194 14.03 10.72 18.76
C LYS A 194 13.02 10.06 19.70
N PHE A 195 12.23 9.10 19.22
CA PHE A 195 11.28 8.37 20.07
C PHE A 195 11.98 7.46 21.08
N THR A 196 13.10 6.85 20.71
CA THR A 196 13.92 6.06 21.64
C THR A 196 14.46 6.92 22.77
N TYR A 197 14.95 8.12 22.44
CA TYR A 197 15.40 9.11 23.42
C TYR A 197 14.26 9.56 24.34
N LEU A 198 13.11 9.95 23.77
CA LEU A 198 11.93 10.35 24.55
C LEU A 198 11.43 9.22 25.46
N TRP A 199 11.42 7.98 24.97
CA TRP A 199 11.04 6.81 25.77
C TRP A 199 11.97 6.63 26.97
N GLY A 200 13.30 6.75 26.78
CA GLY A 200 14.27 6.72 27.87
C GLY A 200 14.01 7.80 28.92
N MET A 201 13.83 9.05 28.48
CA MET A 201 13.52 10.17 29.39
C MET A 201 12.25 9.94 30.21
N TYR A 202 11.17 9.50 29.57
CA TYR A 202 9.89 9.25 30.26
C TYR A 202 9.95 8.02 31.15
N SER A 203 10.68 6.97 30.74
CA SER A 203 10.91 5.77 31.55
C SER A 203 11.65 6.10 32.84
N ASP A 204 12.68 6.95 32.77
CA ASP A 204 13.50 7.33 33.93
C ASP A 204 12.72 8.10 35.01
N ILE A 205 11.79 8.98 34.58
CA ILE A 205 10.98 9.77 35.51
C ILE A 205 9.79 8.98 36.07
N LEU A 206 9.16 8.10 35.29
CA LEU A 206 7.95 7.40 35.68
C LEU A 206 8.25 6.07 36.40
N ARG A 207 9.30 5.35 36.00
CA ARG A 207 9.76 4.07 36.58
C ARG A 207 8.63 3.03 36.71
N ILE A 208 7.88 2.84 35.64
CA ILE A 208 6.69 1.98 35.58
C ILE A 208 7.06 0.63 34.96
N PRO A 209 6.54 -0.49 35.49
CA PRO A 209 6.72 -1.82 34.87
C PRO A 209 6.11 -1.87 33.46
N LEU A 210 6.83 -2.49 32.52
CA LEU A 210 6.42 -2.57 31.11
C LEU A 210 5.28 -3.60 30.95
N ASP A 211 4.07 -3.12 30.64
CA ASP A 211 3.00 -3.96 30.10
C ASP A 211 2.98 -3.86 28.56
N GLN A 212 2.95 -5.01 27.89
CA GLN A 212 3.39 -5.15 26.49
C GLN A 212 2.33 -4.94 25.39
N HIS A 213 1.11 -4.47 25.68
CA HIS A 213 0.13 -4.27 24.61
C HIS A 213 -0.66 -2.97 24.73
N ILE A 214 -0.67 -2.17 23.66
CA ILE A 214 -1.54 -1.01 23.54
C ILE A 214 -2.74 -1.35 22.68
N VAL A 215 -3.89 -1.31 23.33
CA VAL A 215 -5.20 -1.10 22.71
C VAL A 215 -5.47 0.41 22.72
N PRO A 216 -6.24 0.98 21.77
CA PRO A 216 -6.64 2.38 21.84
C PRO A 216 -7.08 2.79 23.26
N PRO A 217 -6.46 3.81 23.86
CA PRO A 217 -6.66 4.09 25.27
C PRO A 217 -8.08 4.60 25.54
N ARG A 218 -8.62 4.22 26.70
CA ARG A 218 -9.93 4.70 27.15
C ARG A 218 -9.80 6.15 27.65
N PRO A 219 -10.78 7.02 27.36
CA PRO A 219 -10.79 8.35 27.93
C PRO A 219 -11.02 8.27 29.44
N THR A 220 -10.11 8.82 30.23
CA THR A 220 -10.23 8.91 31.69
C THR A 220 -10.38 10.35 32.13
N ALA A 221 -10.84 10.58 33.37
CA ALA A 221 -10.94 11.92 33.92
C ALA A 221 -9.58 12.65 33.88
N ILE A 222 -8.46 11.96 34.11
CA ILE A 222 -7.12 12.56 34.05
C ILE A 222 -6.79 12.97 32.61
N PHE A 223 -7.03 12.10 31.61
CA PHE A 223 -6.82 12.45 30.21
C PHE A 223 -7.71 13.59 29.70
N LEU A 224 -8.92 13.74 30.23
CA LEU A 224 -9.83 14.79 29.78
C LEU A 224 -9.66 16.11 30.52
N SER A 225 -9.32 16.09 31.81
CA SER A 225 -9.26 17.30 32.66
C SER A 225 -7.87 17.90 32.80
N VAL A 226 -6.80 17.12 32.66
CA VAL A 226 -5.43 17.61 32.86
C VAL A 226 -4.83 18.00 31.51
N PRO A 227 -4.49 19.28 31.27
CA PRO A 227 -4.12 19.77 29.93
C PRO A 227 -2.99 19.00 29.25
N GLN A 228 -1.92 18.68 29.97
CA GLN A 228 -0.75 18.01 29.36
C GLN A 228 -1.02 16.53 29.05
N TYR A 229 -1.84 15.86 29.88
CA TYR A 229 -2.32 14.51 29.56
C TYR A 229 -3.26 14.54 28.36
N ASN A 230 -4.15 15.53 28.28
CA ASN A 230 -5.07 15.70 27.17
C ASN A 230 -4.35 15.90 25.83
N ARG A 231 -3.33 16.77 25.79
CA ARG A 231 -2.54 17.03 24.58
C ARG A 231 -1.92 15.76 24.01
N ILE A 232 -1.34 14.93 24.87
CA ILE A 232 -0.79 13.63 24.45
C ILE A 232 -1.92 12.69 24.02
N PHE A 233 -2.98 12.55 24.83
CA PHE A 233 -4.11 11.65 24.55
C PHE A 233 -4.78 11.91 23.20
N VAL A 234 -5.01 13.18 22.84
CA VAL A 234 -5.59 13.56 21.54
C VAL A 234 -4.73 13.05 20.39
N ARG A 235 -3.40 13.13 20.51
CA ARG A 235 -2.48 12.63 19.47
C ARG A 235 -2.43 11.11 19.41
N ILE A 236 -2.49 10.43 20.55
CA ILE A 236 -2.61 8.97 20.59
C ILE A 236 -3.87 8.54 19.83
N HIS A 237 -5.01 9.17 20.14
CA HIS A 237 -6.27 8.86 19.47
C HIS A 237 -6.21 9.15 17.96
N GLN A 238 -5.60 10.27 17.57
CA GLN A 238 -5.39 10.60 16.15
C GLN A 238 -4.55 9.55 15.43
N TRP A 239 -3.44 9.09 16.02
CA TRP A 239 -2.58 8.04 15.45
C TRP A 239 -3.34 6.74 15.19
N PHE A 240 -4.07 6.24 16.20
CA PHE A 240 -4.88 5.02 16.06
C PHE A 240 -6.04 5.19 15.07
N SER A 241 -6.61 6.39 14.96
CA SER A 241 -7.67 6.70 13.99
C SER A 241 -7.14 6.83 12.55
N PHE A 242 -5.89 7.29 12.39
CA PHE A 242 -5.26 7.44 11.07
C PHE A 242 -4.90 6.09 10.44
N GLY A 243 -4.49 5.12 11.27
CA GLY A 243 -4.02 3.80 10.85
C GLY A 243 -2.61 3.83 10.23
N ILE A 244 -1.96 2.67 10.16
CA ILE A 244 -0.63 2.52 9.55
C ILE A 244 -0.75 2.62 8.03
N TYR A 245 0.13 3.39 7.38
CA TYR A 245 0.17 3.48 5.91
C TYR A 245 0.58 2.15 5.28
N ASN A 246 -0.16 1.72 4.25
CA ASN A 246 0.12 0.48 3.50
C ASN A 246 0.78 0.84 2.16
N PHE A 247 2.01 0.35 1.96
CA PHE A 247 2.82 0.54 0.76
C PHE A 247 2.34 -0.25 -0.48
N SER A 248 1.06 -0.63 -0.54
CA SER A 248 0.49 -1.37 -1.67
C SER A 248 0.63 -0.61 -3.00
N LYS A 249 0.62 0.73 -2.94
CA LYS A 249 0.79 1.61 -4.11
C LYS A 249 2.23 1.54 -4.65
N GLU A 250 3.21 1.65 -3.77
CA GLU A 250 4.63 1.56 -4.11
C GLU A 250 5.00 0.16 -4.58
N HIS A 251 4.45 -0.89 -3.95
CA HIS A 251 4.64 -2.28 -4.39
C HIS A 251 4.08 -2.55 -5.79
N PHE A 252 2.93 -1.96 -6.13
CA PHE A 252 2.37 -2.04 -7.48
C PHE A 252 3.28 -1.37 -8.50
N MET A 253 3.74 -0.16 -8.22
CA MET A 253 4.64 0.55 -9.11
C MET A 253 5.96 -0.21 -9.33
N LEU A 254 6.52 -0.81 -8.28
CA LEU A 254 7.73 -1.64 -8.37
C LEU A 254 7.53 -2.96 -9.12
N SER A 255 6.29 -3.42 -9.33
CA SER A 255 6.03 -4.60 -10.16
C SER A 255 6.31 -4.37 -11.66
N PHE A 256 6.44 -3.11 -12.09
CA PHE A 256 6.75 -2.73 -13.48
C PHE A 256 8.26 -2.65 -13.77
N ILE A 257 8.99 -3.72 -13.46
CA ILE A 257 10.44 -3.83 -13.75
C ILE A 257 10.71 -3.78 -15.27
N LYS A 258 9.71 -4.11 -16.11
CA LYS A 258 9.80 -4.05 -17.58
C LYS A 258 9.04 -2.84 -18.14
N ILE A 259 9.70 -2.03 -18.97
CA ILE A 259 9.07 -0.86 -19.63
C ILE A 259 7.85 -1.22 -20.49
N SER A 260 7.81 -2.43 -21.05
CA SER A 260 6.64 -2.93 -21.79
C SER A 260 5.39 -3.01 -20.89
N ALA A 261 5.52 -3.54 -19.68
CA ALA A 261 4.41 -3.66 -18.73
C ALA A 261 3.96 -2.28 -18.19
N LEU A 262 4.89 -1.34 -18.02
CA LEU A 262 4.52 0.05 -17.70
C LEU A 262 3.73 0.67 -18.86
N TYR A 263 4.19 0.47 -20.09
CA TYR A 263 3.53 1.02 -21.28
C TYR A 263 2.10 0.48 -21.42
N GLU A 264 1.90 -0.82 -21.24
CA GLU A 264 0.57 -1.43 -21.17
C GLU A 264 -0.29 -0.78 -20.07
N SER A 265 0.22 -0.66 -18.84
CA SER A 265 -0.54 -0.05 -17.74
C SER A 265 -0.88 1.42 -17.98
N TYR A 266 0.00 2.14 -18.67
CA TYR A 266 -0.24 3.51 -19.15
C TYR A 266 -1.38 3.55 -20.17
N LEU A 267 -1.38 2.63 -21.15
CA LEU A 267 -2.47 2.52 -22.13
C LEU A 267 -3.80 2.16 -21.47
N LEU A 268 -3.80 1.23 -20.51
CA LEU A 268 -4.99 0.86 -19.75
C LEU A 268 -5.61 2.07 -19.05
N ALA A 269 -4.80 2.82 -18.31
CA ALA A 269 -5.25 4.04 -17.64
C ALA A 269 -5.75 5.08 -18.65
N LYS A 270 -5.10 5.21 -19.80
CA LYS A 270 -5.52 6.13 -20.88
C LYS A 270 -6.86 5.74 -21.49
N PHE A 271 -7.11 4.46 -21.76
CA PHE A 271 -8.41 3.98 -22.23
C PHE A 271 -9.53 4.31 -21.24
N LEU A 272 -9.32 4.04 -19.95
CA LEU A 272 -10.31 4.32 -18.91
C LEU A 272 -10.63 5.82 -18.79
N CYS A 273 -9.60 6.67 -18.80
CA CYS A 273 -9.79 8.12 -18.80
C CYS A 273 -10.52 8.58 -20.08
N TYR A 274 -10.13 8.08 -21.24
CA TYR A 274 -10.76 8.42 -22.52
C TYR A 274 -12.26 8.10 -22.52
N PHE A 275 -12.65 6.87 -22.16
CA PHE A 275 -14.07 6.48 -22.17
C PHE A 275 -14.88 7.33 -21.20
N ARG A 276 -14.36 7.58 -20.00
CA ARG A 276 -15.03 8.43 -19.01
C ARG A 276 -15.24 9.86 -19.52
N ASP A 277 -14.20 10.45 -20.11
CA ASP A 277 -14.27 11.81 -20.63
C ASP A 277 -15.22 11.91 -21.85
N ARG A 278 -15.60 10.77 -22.46
CA ARG A 278 -16.67 10.62 -23.46
C ARG A 278 -18.03 10.21 -22.89
N GLY A 279 -18.22 10.37 -21.59
CA GLY A 279 -19.50 10.18 -20.91
C GLY A 279 -19.82 8.72 -20.57
N TYR A 280 -18.87 7.79 -20.71
CA TYR A 280 -19.08 6.42 -20.24
C TYR A 280 -18.87 6.32 -18.73
N SER A 281 -19.86 5.76 -18.03
CA SER A 281 -19.77 5.47 -16.60
C SER A 281 -19.26 4.06 -16.37
N LEU A 282 -18.38 3.86 -15.39
CA LEU A 282 -17.90 2.53 -15.01
C LEU A 282 -19.01 1.79 -14.26
N GLU A 283 -19.61 0.79 -14.91
CA GLU A 283 -20.69 -0.03 -14.35
C GLU A 283 -20.13 -1.11 -13.42
N SER A 284 -19.07 -1.80 -13.86
CA SER A 284 -18.39 -2.78 -13.02
C SER A 284 -16.92 -2.93 -13.41
N SER A 285 -16.11 -3.38 -12.47
CA SER A 285 -14.74 -3.78 -12.74
C SER A 285 -14.35 -4.94 -11.84
N ARG A 286 -13.72 -5.98 -12.40
CA ARG A 286 -13.37 -7.20 -11.69
C ARG A 286 -12.01 -7.74 -12.12
N ARG A 287 -11.48 -8.63 -11.29
CA ARG A 287 -10.36 -9.49 -11.64
C ARG A 287 -10.92 -10.85 -12.07
N CYS A 288 -10.81 -11.15 -13.35
CA CYS A 288 -11.08 -12.48 -13.91
C CYS A 288 -9.80 -13.33 -13.81
N VAL A 289 -9.92 -14.52 -13.22
CA VAL A 289 -8.84 -15.51 -13.18
C VAL A 289 -9.10 -16.54 -14.28
N TYR A 290 -8.25 -16.53 -15.30
CA TYR A 290 -8.35 -17.45 -16.42
C TYR A 290 -7.85 -18.84 -16.03
N PRO A 291 -8.58 -19.92 -16.39
CA PRO A 291 -8.13 -21.28 -16.16
C PRO A 291 -6.93 -21.58 -17.05
N VAL A 292 -5.75 -21.75 -16.45
CA VAL A 292 -4.52 -22.03 -17.19
C VAL A 292 -3.84 -23.28 -16.66
N SER A 293 -3.33 -24.10 -17.59
CA SER A 293 -2.54 -25.28 -17.25
C SER A 293 -1.18 -24.87 -16.68
N LYS A 294 -0.64 -25.65 -15.74
CA LYS A 294 0.70 -25.43 -15.17
C LYS A 294 1.82 -25.46 -16.23
N ARG A 295 1.56 -26.06 -17.39
CA ARG A 295 2.50 -26.14 -18.53
C ARG A 295 2.51 -24.87 -19.40
N TRP A 296 1.55 -23.98 -19.22
CA TRP A 296 1.43 -22.78 -20.04
C TRP A 296 2.33 -21.66 -19.54
N LYS A 297 2.86 -20.84 -20.46
CA LYS A 297 3.72 -19.69 -20.13
C LYS A 297 2.94 -18.53 -19.49
N TYR A 298 1.62 -18.45 -19.73
CA TYR A 298 0.78 -17.37 -19.20
C TYR A 298 0.65 -17.43 -17.69
N LYS A 299 0.69 -16.26 -17.05
CA LYS A 299 0.41 -16.08 -15.63
C LYS A 299 -0.71 -15.05 -15.49
N ASN A 300 -1.71 -15.38 -14.68
CA ASN A 300 -2.82 -14.49 -14.39
C ASN A 300 -2.32 -13.16 -13.79
N THR A 301 -2.93 -12.06 -14.21
CA THR A 301 -2.66 -10.74 -13.66
C THR A 301 -3.05 -10.67 -12.17
N SER A 302 -2.34 -9.85 -11.40
CA SER A 302 -2.67 -9.56 -10.00
C SER A 302 -3.72 -8.44 -9.86
N VAL A 303 -3.96 -7.68 -10.91
CA VAL A 303 -4.85 -6.52 -10.96
C VAL A 303 -6.22 -6.82 -11.56
N ARG A 304 -7.15 -5.88 -11.46
CA ARG A 304 -8.40 -5.91 -12.24
C ARG A 304 -8.06 -5.91 -13.72
N ASN A 305 -8.73 -6.78 -14.47
CA ASN A 305 -8.44 -7.01 -15.89
C ASN A 305 -9.70 -6.99 -16.76
N THR A 306 -10.85 -6.61 -16.20
CA THR A 306 -12.11 -6.49 -16.94
C THR A 306 -12.87 -5.29 -16.41
N PHE A 307 -13.19 -4.37 -17.30
CA PHE A 307 -13.84 -3.10 -17.00
C PHE A 307 -15.04 -2.94 -17.93
N VAL A 308 -16.24 -2.86 -17.35
CA VAL A 308 -17.49 -2.69 -18.09
C VAL A 308 -17.93 -1.24 -17.91
N LEU A 309 -18.03 -0.52 -19.01
CA LEU A 309 -18.45 0.88 -19.07
C LEU A 309 -19.72 1.02 -19.89
N LYS A 310 -20.61 1.93 -19.49
CA LYS A 310 -21.92 2.12 -20.12
C LYS A 310 -22.21 3.58 -20.41
N ASN A 311 -22.76 3.84 -21.60
CA ASN A 311 -23.31 5.12 -22.01
C ASN A 311 -24.62 4.89 -22.77
N GLY A 312 -25.77 5.09 -22.11
CA GLY A 312 -27.08 4.79 -22.69
C GLY A 312 -27.24 3.31 -23.05
N GLN A 313 -27.49 3.04 -24.33
CA GLN A 313 -27.62 1.68 -24.89
C GLN A 313 -26.28 1.05 -25.29
N LYS A 314 -25.20 1.82 -25.37
CA LYS A 314 -23.86 1.32 -25.69
C LYS A 314 -23.16 0.79 -24.45
N ARG A 315 -22.67 -0.45 -24.52
CA ARG A 315 -21.82 -1.04 -23.48
C ARG A 315 -20.44 -1.35 -24.05
N ILE A 316 -19.39 -0.92 -23.34
CA ILE A 316 -18.00 -1.20 -23.70
C ILE A 316 -17.41 -2.07 -22.61
N THR A 317 -16.86 -3.22 -23.00
CA THR A 317 -16.05 -4.05 -22.11
C THR A 317 -14.59 -4.00 -22.55
N LEU A 318 -13.74 -3.42 -21.70
CA LEU A 318 -12.30 -3.38 -21.87
C LEU A 318 -11.67 -4.53 -21.08
N TYR A 319 -10.99 -5.42 -21.78
CA TYR A 319 -10.23 -6.51 -21.21
C TYR A 319 -8.73 -6.20 -21.28
N TYR A 320 -8.01 -6.44 -20.18
CA TYR A 320 -6.56 -6.30 -20.09
C TYR A 320 -5.90 -7.68 -19.98
N GLN A 321 -4.96 -7.99 -20.88
CA GLN A 321 -4.35 -9.32 -21.01
C GLN A 321 -5.35 -10.49 -20.97
N PRO A 322 -6.45 -10.45 -21.76
CA PRO A 322 -7.40 -11.56 -21.81
C PRO A 322 -6.78 -12.81 -22.42
N VAL A 323 -7.30 -13.98 -22.03
CA VAL A 323 -6.96 -15.25 -22.66
C VAL A 323 -8.07 -15.64 -23.62
N ILE A 324 -7.72 -15.82 -24.90
CA ILE A 324 -8.61 -16.34 -25.95
C ILE A 324 -8.21 -17.79 -26.20
N PHE A 325 -9.09 -18.72 -25.82
CA PHE A 325 -8.86 -20.16 -25.85
C PHE A 325 -9.22 -20.76 -27.21
N ASP A 326 -8.73 -21.97 -27.48
CA ASP A 326 -9.12 -22.81 -28.63
C ASP A 326 -10.45 -23.57 -28.44
N THR A 327 -11.16 -23.29 -27.34
CA THR A 327 -12.47 -23.87 -26.99
C THR A 327 -13.43 -22.77 -26.53
N ASP A 328 -14.74 -23.03 -26.55
CA ASP A 328 -15.74 -22.11 -26.01
C ASP A 328 -15.59 -21.99 -24.48
N GLN A 329 -15.07 -20.85 -24.05
CA GLN A 329 -14.86 -20.48 -22.64
C GLN A 329 -15.58 -19.17 -22.30
N ARG A 330 -16.71 -18.86 -22.98
CA ARG A 330 -17.48 -17.64 -22.74
C ARG A 330 -17.91 -17.46 -21.29
N SER A 331 -18.15 -18.55 -20.57
CA SER A 331 -18.50 -18.53 -19.14
C SER A 331 -17.43 -17.92 -18.23
N VAL A 332 -16.16 -17.89 -18.66
CA VAL A 332 -15.04 -17.39 -17.85
C VAL A 332 -15.04 -15.87 -17.74
N ASN A 333 -15.21 -15.17 -18.88
CA ASN A 333 -15.16 -13.71 -18.90
C ASN A 333 -16.07 -13.01 -19.92
N GLY A 334 -16.97 -13.74 -20.58
CA GLY A 334 -17.90 -13.20 -21.58
C GLY A 334 -17.26 -12.85 -22.93
N ILE A 335 -16.11 -13.44 -23.25
CA ILE A 335 -15.41 -13.26 -24.53
C ILE A 335 -15.93 -14.30 -25.51
N GLY A 336 -16.65 -13.86 -26.55
CA GLY A 336 -17.20 -14.71 -27.61
C GLY A 336 -16.23 -15.03 -28.75
N LEU A 337 -14.93 -14.99 -28.47
CA LEU A 337 -13.89 -15.27 -29.44
C LEU A 337 -13.18 -16.57 -29.08
N TYR A 338 -12.79 -17.34 -30.09
CA TYR A 338 -11.95 -18.51 -29.92
C TYR A 338 -10.79 -18.51 -30.93
N ARG A 339 -9.71 -19.19 -30.56
CA ARG A 339 -8.56 -19.46 -31.42
C ARG A 339 -8.94 -20.58 -32.39
N ASN A 340 -8.88 -20.30 -33.69
CA ASN A 340 -9.43 -21.19 -34.72
C ASN A 340 -8.42 -22.20 -35.31
N ASN A 341 -7.14 -22.14 -34.93
CA ASN A 341 -6.12 -23.06 -35.43
C ASN A 341 -5.00 -23.31 -34.39
N SER A 342 -4.25 -24.40 -34.57
CA SER A 342 -3.15 -24.81 -33.68
C SER A 342 -1.76 -24.35 -34.15
N ILE A 343 -1.67 -23.53 -35.20
CA ILE A 343 -0.40 -23.15 -35.83
C ILE A 343 0.40 -22.23 -34.89
N SER A 344 1.65 -22.59 -34.61
CA SER A 344 2.57 -21.74 -33.87
C SER A 344 3.21 -20.69 -34.78
N VAL A 345 3.27 -19.44 -34.32
CA VAL A 345 4.05 -18.39 -35.00
C VAL A 345 5.51 -18.56 -34.56
N TYR A 346 6.37 -18.92 -35.50
CA TYR A 346 7.79 -19.16 -35.28
C TYR A 346 8.48 -17.87 -34.81
N ALA A 347 8.97 -17.85 -33.57
CA ALA A 347 9.71 -16.73 -33.01
C ALA A 347 11.16 -17.16 -32.70
N GLY A 348 11.95 -17.42 -33.73
CA GLY A 348 13.43 -17.38 -33.73
C GLY A 348 14.24 -18.25 -32.75
N ASN A 349 13.63 -18.90 -31.76
CA ASN A 349 14.32 -19.75 -30.78
C ASN A 349 13.86 -21.20 -30.95
N GLU A 350 14.83 -22.10 -31.10
CA GLU A 350 14.68 -23.47 -31.60
C GLU A 350 13.91 -24.46 -30.70
N ASP A 351 13.34 -24.02 -29.58
CA ASP A 351 12.69 -24.91 -28.60
C ASP A 351 11.15 -24.98 -28.68
N ASP A 352 10.47 -24.08 -29.41
CA ASP A 352 8.99 -23.97 -29.38
C ASP A 352 8.25 -24.87 -30.41
N CYS A 353 8.93 -25.83 -31.04
CA CYS A 353 8.42 -26.58 -32.20
C CYS A 353 7.52 -27.81 -31.91
N ARG A 354 7.13 -28.10 -30.65
CA ARG A 354 6.45 -29.39 -30.34
C ARG A 354 5.08 -29.33 -29.68
N GLN A 355 4.58 -28.15 -29.27
CA GLN A 355 3.22 -28.02 -28.73
C GLN A 355 2.54 -26.83 -29.39
N GLY A 356 1.55 -27.10 -30.24
CA GLY A 356 0.64 -26.08 -30.74
C GLY A 356 0.07 -25.28 -29.57
N GLY A 357 -0.07 -23.97 -29.73
CA GLY A 357 -0.60 -23.11 -28.68
C GLY A 357 -2.11 -23.31 -28.53
N HIS A 358 -2.59 -23.47 -27.30
CA HIS A 358 -4.02 -23.60 -26.98
C HIS A 358 -4.73 -22.26 -26.77
N TYR A 359 -3.98 -21.16 -26.81
CA TYR A 359 -4.51 -19.85 -26.50
C TYR A 359 -3.70 -18.73 -27.16
N TYR A 360 -4.31 -17.54 -27.23
CA TYR A 360 -3.64 -16.27 -27.49
C TYR A 360 -3.95 -15.26 -26.39
N VAL A 361 -3.03 -14.32 -26.19
CA VAL A 361 -3.13 -13.28 -25.16
C VAL A 361 -2.80 -11.94 -25.80
N PRO A 362 -3.78 -11.23 -26.36
CA PRO A 362 -3.58 -9.83 -26.74
C PRO A 362 -3.39 -8.96 -25.49
N ASP A 363 -2.72 -7.81 -25.65
CA ASP A 363 -2.53 -6.89 -24.53
C ASP A 363 -3.87 -6.28 -24.09
N PHE A 364 -4.75 -5.96 -25.04
CA PHE A 364 -6.14 -5.59 -24.77
C PHE A 364 -7.13 -6.17 -25.78
N LEU A 365 -8.37 -6.32 -25.33
CA LEU A 365 -9.52 -6.58 -26.19
C LEU A 365 -10.60 -5.57 -25.81
N ILE A 366 -11.16 -4.88 -26.81
CA ILE A 366 -12.28 -3.95 -26.62
C ILE A 366 -13.50 -4.59 -27.27
N LYS A 367 -14.52 -4.88 -26.46
CA LYS A 367 -15.83 -5.33 -26.91
C LYS A 367 -16.80 -4.17 -26.84
N ILE A 368 -17.49 -3.86 -27.93
CA ILE A 368 -18.59 -2.90 -27.99
C ILE A 368 -19.88 -3.67 -28.26
N GLU A 369 -20.87 -3.49 -27.40
CA GLU A 369 -22.19 -4.10 -27.51
C GLU A 369 -23.22 -3.00 -27.74
N GLU A 370 -23.96 -3.12 -28.83
CA GLU A 370 -25.05 -2.21 -29.23
C GLU A 370 -26.13 -3.01 -29.96
N ASN A 371 -27.40 -2.87 -29.55
CA ASN A 371 -28.56 -3.48 -30.20
C ASN A 371 -28.52 -5.01 -30.42
N GLY A 372 -27.72 -5.74 -29.64
CA GLY A 372 -27.59 -7.20 -29.74
C GLY A 372 -26.41 -7.67 -30.57
N ASP A 373 -25.75 -6.78 -31.31
CA ASP A 373 -24.51 -7.05 -32.02
C ASP A 373 -23.31 -6.77 -31.11
N SER A 374 -22.25 -7.57 -31.26
CA SER A 374 -20.99 -7.37 -30.55
C SER A 374 -19.82 -7.21 -31.51
N GLN A 375 -19.11 -6.09 -31.39
CA GLN A 375 -17.93 -5.81 -32.17
C GLN A 375 -16.68 -5.88 -31.29
N TYR A 376 -15.63 -6.52 -31.80
CA TYR A 376 -14.37 -6.72 -31.12
C TYR A 376 -13.24 -6.01 -31.86
N MET A 377 -12.46 -5.23 -31.11
CA MET A 377 -11.17 -4.71 -31.55
C MET A 377 -10.07 -5.31 -30.70
N ILE A 378 -9.12 -5.97 -31.36
CA ILE A 378 -7.94 -6.50 -30.69
C ILE A 378 -6.88 -5.40 -30.67
N VAL A 379 -6.27 -5.16 -29.50
CA VAL A 379 -5.23 -4.15 -29.36
C VAL A 379 -3.97 -4.78 -28.78
N ASP A 380 -2.85 -4.51 -29.39
CA ASP A 380 -1.54 -5.02 -28.98
C ASP A 380 -0.55 -3.86 -28.84
N ALA A 381 0.16 -3.81 -27.71
CA ALA A 381 1.02 -2.72 -27.31
C ALA A 381 2.49 -3.07 -27.55
N LYS A 382 3.23 -2.15 -28.18
CA LYS A 382 4.66 -2.32 -28.46
C LYS A 382 5.41 -1.04 -28.11
N PHE A 383 6.30 -1.09 -27.12
CA PHE A 383 7.19 0.03 -26.81
C PHE A 383 8.34 0.10 -27.83
N SER A 384 8.00 0.37 -29.08
CA SER A 384 8.88 0.43 -30.25
C SER A 384 8.52 1.61 -31.15
N ASP A 385 9.29 1.86 -32.20
CA ASP A 385 9.04 2.89 -33.21
C ASP A 385 8.19 2.36 -34.37
N TYR A 386 7.62 3.26 -35.18
CA TYR A 386 6.77 2.91 -36.31
C TYR A 386 7.44 1.94 -37.30
N SER A 387 8.70 2.18 -37.66
CA SER A 387 9.42 1.37 -38.66
C SER A 387 9.59 -0.06 -38.17
N SER A 388 9.97 -0.20 -36.91
CA SER A 388 10.11 -1.50 -36.23
C SER A 388 8.77 -2.24 -36.12
N VAL A 389 7.70 -1.54 -35.71
CA VAL A 389 6.34 -2.11 -35.63
C VAL A 389 5.90 -2.64 -36.98
N ARG A 390 6.01 -1.81 -38.03
CA ARG A 390 5.58 -2.17 -39.38
C ARG A 390 6.37 -3.35 -39.95
N ARG A 391 7.69 -3.37 -39.74
CA ARG A 391 8.57 -4.37 -40.35
C ARG A 391 8.53 -5.72 -39.64
N TYR A 392 8.45 -5.72 -38.30
CA TYR A 392 8.66 -6.94 -37.52
C TYR A 392 7.41 -7.47 -36.83
N TYR A 393 6.44 -6.62 -36.49
CA TYR A 393 5.31 -7.04 -35.65
C TYR A 393 4.02 -7.25 -36.43
N VAL A 394 3.74 -6.45 -37.48
CA VAL A 394 2.48 -6.53 -38.23
C VAL A 394 2.19 -7.95 -38.71
N LYS A 395 3.14 -8.59 -39.39
CA LYS A 395 2.95 -9.96 -39.94
C LYS A 395 2.50 -10.95 -38.87
N ASP A 396 3.22 -10.97 -37.74
CA ASP A 396 3.00 -11.95 -36.68
C ASP A 396 1.70 -11.68 -35.92
N LEU A 397 1.37 -10.41 -35.66
CA LEU A 397 0.14 -10.04 -34.97
C LEU A 397 -1.11 -10.26 -35.83
N VAL A 398 -1.03 -9.97 -37.13
CA VAL A 398 -2.11 -10.27 -38.09
C VAL A 398 -2.36 -11.77 -38.13
N PHE A 399 -1.30 -12.58 -38.19
CA PHE A 399 -1.45 -14.03 -38.13
C PHE A 399 -2.12 -14.48 -36.83
N LYS A 400 -1.65 -13.99 -35.67
CA LYS A 400 -2.19 -14.39 -34.36
C LYS A 400 -3.65 -13.97 -34.17
N TYR A 401 -4.02 -12.77 -34.60
CA TYR A 401 -5.25 -12.15 -34.13
C TYR A 401 -6.32 -11.96 -35.20
N LEU A 402 -5.95 -11.79 -36.47
CA LEU A 402 -6.92 -11.65 -37.55
C LEU A 402 -7.13 -12.96 -38.30
N PHE A 403 -6.06 -13.72 -38.52
CA PHE A 403 -6.16 -15.03 -39.16
C PHE A 403 -6.60 -16.12 -38.17
N SER A 404 -6.06 -16.08 -36.94
CA SER A 404 -6.19 -17.20 -36.00
C SER A 404 -7.28 -17.07 -34.93
N ILE A 405 -8.15 -16.06 -35.02
CA ILE A 405 -9.26 -15.84 -34.08
C ILE A 405 -10.55 -15.67 -34.85
N SER A 406 -11.60 -16.33 -34.37
CA SER A 406 -12.94 -16.29 -34.95
C SER A 406 -14.00 -16.03 -33.87
N PRO A 407 -15.12 -15.38 -34.23
CA PRO A 407 -16.27 -15.27 -33.35
C PRO A 407 -16.97 -16.62 -33.19
N ILE A 408 -17.67 -16.80 -32.06
CA ILE A 408 -18.47 -18.01 -31.78
C ILE A 408 -19.88 -17.85 -32.32
N GLU A 409 -20.48 -16.66 -32.17
CA GLU A 409 -21.84 -16.36 -32.66
C GLU A 409 -21.82 -15.48 -33.92
N GLU A 410 -22.87 -15.56 -34.74
CA GLU A 410 -22.96 -14.83 -36.02
C GLU A 410 -23.14 -13.32 -35.87
N ASN A 411 -23.69 -12.87 -34.73
CA ASN A 411 -23.84 -11.46 -34.35
C ASN A 411 -22.55 -10.87 -33.74
N GLU A 412 -21.46 -11.63 -33.72
CA GLU A 412 -20.17 -11.19 -33.22
C GLU A 412 -19.16 -10.99 -34.36
N LEU A 413 -18.47 -9.85 -34.37
CA LEU A 413 -17.52 -9.49 -35.42
C LEU A 413 -16.17 -9.05 -34.84
N VAL A 414 -15.08 -9.56 -35.41
CA VAL A 414 -13.74 -9.02 -35.17
C VAL A 414 -13.45 -7.95 -36.24
N CYS A 415 -13.58 -6.67 -35.87
CA CYS A 415 -13.49 -5.57 -36.83
C CYS A 415 -12.06 -5.30 -37.30
N GLY A 416 -11.07 -5.53 -36.42
CA GLY A 416 -9.68 -5.29 -36.76
C GLY A 416 -8.69 -5.35 -35.61
N LEU A 417 -7.44 -5.03 -35.96
CA LEU A 417 -6.27 -5.02 -35.08
C LEU A 417 -5.73 -3.59 -34.97
N CYS A 418 -5.54 -3.12 -33.74
CA CYS A 418 -4.81 -1.88 -33.46
C CYS A 418 -3.48 -2.21 -32.78
N ILE A 419 -2.37 -1.76 -33.36
CA ILE A 419 -1.03 -1.92 -32.80
C ILE A 419 -0.59 -0.56 -32.23
N MET A 420 -0.63 -0.42 -30.91
CA MET A 420 -0.27 0.81 -30.22
C MET A 420 1.24 0.86 -29.97
N TYR A 421 1.90 1.96 -30.33
CA TYR A 421 3.36 2.08 -30.20
C TYR A 421 3.85 3.33 -29.46
N GLY A 422 4.90 3.11 -28.66
CA GLY A 422 5.35 4.07 -27.66
C GLY A 422 6.48 5.01 -28.11
N LYS A 423 7.42 4.58 -28.96
CA LYS A 423 8.53 5.44 -29.42
C LYS A 423 8.10 6.31 -30.61
N CYS A 424 7.20 7.27 -30.35
CA CYS A 424 6.62 8.15 -31.36
C CYS A 424 6.87 9.63 -31.08
N LYS A 425 6.96 10.43 -32.13
CA LYS A 425 7.01 11.91 -32.05
C LYS A 425 5.61 12.51 -32.08
N SER A 426 5.44 13.72 -31.55
CA SER A 426 4.14 14.41 -31.48
C SER A 426 3.44 14.59 -32.84
N LYS A 427 4.23 14.70 -33.92
CA LYS A 427 3.73 14.86 -35.30
C LYS A 427 3.23 13.56 -35.94
N GLU A 428 3.51 12.41 -35.35
CA GLU A 428 3.10 11.12 -35.91
C GLU A 428 1.59 10.91 -35.79
N ARG A 429 0.98 10.45 -36.88
CA ARG A 429 -0.47 10.27 -37.02
C ARG A 429 -0.83 8.79 -37.01
N LEU A 430 -2.12 8.51 -36.78
CA LEU A 430 -2.71 7.21 -37.05
C LEU A 430 -2.41 6.80 -38.50
N GLN A 431 -1.88 5.60 -38.70
CA GLN A 431 -1.54 5.08 -40.01
C GLN A 431 -2.06 3.66 -40.16
N THR A 432 -2.64 3.37 -41.32
CA THR A 432 -2.99 1.99 -41.66
C THR A 432 -1.74 1.19 -42.03
N ALA A 433 -1.76 -0.12 -41.76
CA ALA A 433 -0.73 -1.04 -42.25
C ALA A 433 -0.87 -1.34 -43.75
N TYR A 434 -2.04 -1.06 -44.34
CA TYR A 434 -2.30 -1.22 -45.76
C TYR A 434 -1.67 -0.08 -46.57
N ASP A 435 -0.90 -0.41 -47.60
CA ASP A 435 -0.22 0.56 -48.46
C ASP A 435 -0.90 0.75 -49.82
N LYS A 436 -1.95 -0.03 -50.11
CA LYS A 436 -2.75 0.02 -51.33
C LYS A 436 -4.22 -0.04 -50.98
N GLN A 437 -5.01 0.86 -51.56
CA GLN A 437 -6.46 0.91 -51.41
C GLN A 437 -7.07 1.33 -52.75
N ILE A 438 -8.12 0.63 -53.18
CA ILE A 438 -8.87 1.01 -54.38
C ILE A 438 -9.80 2.18 -53.99
N LEU A 439 -9.88 3.17 -54.87
CA LEU A 439 -10.69 4.37 -54.61
C LEU A 439 -12.16 3.99 -54.36
N GLY A 440 -12.73 4.47 -53.26
CA GLY A 440 -14.11 4.17 -52.87
C GLY A 440 -14.33 2.83 -52.16
N THR A 441 -13.28 2.05 -51.89
CA THR A 441 -13.37 0.79 -51.12
C THR A 441 -12.77 0.95 -49.73
N GLU A 442 -13.42 0.39 -48.70
CA GLU A 442 -12.83 0.25 -47.36
C GLU A 442 -12.24 -1.15 -47.20
N ILE A 443 -11.10 -1.25 -46.50
CA ILE A 443 -10.42 -2.52 -46.26
C ILE A 443 -10.80 -3.02 -44.86
N TYR A 444 -11.42 -4.19 -44.82
CA TYR A 444 -11.73 -4.93 -43.60
C TYR A 444 -11.17 -6.35 -43.65
N PRO A 445 -10.71 -6.92 -42.52
CA PRO A 445 -10.56 -6.27 -41.21
C PRO A 445 -9.54 -5.12 -41.25
N PHE A 446 -9.69 -4.09 -40.42
CA PHE A 446 -8.73 -2.99 -40.42
C PHE A 446 -7.45 -3.35 -39.66
N ILE A 447 -6.32 -2.76 -40.06
CA ILE A 447 -5.06 -2.83 -39.30
C ILE A 447 -4.51 -1.42 -39.14
N GLU A 448 -4.52 -0.93 -37.90
CA GLU A 448 -4.10 0.43 -37.56
C GLU A 448 -2.86 0.43 -36.67
N ILE A 449 -1.87 1.26 -37.02
CA ILE A 449 -0.65 1.50 -36.24
C ILE A 449 -0.81 2.86 -35.55
N PHE A 450 -0.94 2.83 -34.23
CA PHE A 450 -1.41 3.97 -33.44
C PHE A 450 -0.30 4.53 -32.53
N PRO A 451 0.16 5.78 -32.74
CA PRO A 451 1.13 6.42 -31.84
C PRO A 451 0.46 6.94 -30.56
N LEU A 452 0.88 6.45 -29.39
CA LEU A 452 0.39 6.95 -28.10
C LEU A 452 1.53 7.05 -27.07
N ILE A 453 1.94 8.28 -26.73
CA ILE A 453 2.88 8.54 -25.63
C ILE A 453 2.56 9.85 -24.92
N GLU A 454 2.98 9.98 -23.66
CA GLU A 454 2.74 11.14 -22.78
C GLU A 454 3.20 12.49 -23.36
N GLY A 455 4.18 12.51 -24.27
CA GLY A 455 4.65 13.73 -24.93
C GLY A 455 3.67 14.35 -25.95
N ILE A 456 2.48 13.76 -26.12
CA ILE A 456 1.38 14.27 -26.94
C ILE A 456 0.31 14.81 -26.00
N ASP A 457 -0.25 15.98 -26.30
CA ASP A 457 -1.35 16.53 -25.51
C ASP A 457 -2.55 15.57 -25.45
N SER A 458 -3.32 15.64 -24.36
CA SER A 458 -4.43 14.70 -24.15
C SER A 458 -5.56 14.93 -25.18
N ALA A 459 -5.72 16.17 -25.67
CA ALA A 459 -6.71 16.50 -26.70
C ALA A 459 -6.38 15.81 -28.04
N GLY A 460 -5.15 15.90 -28.52
CA GLY A 460 -4.71 15.25 -29.75
C GLY A 460 -4.68 13.73 -29.63
N GLN A 461 -4.40 13.17 -28.45
CA GLN A 461 -4.56 11.73 -28.20
C GLN A 461 -6.03 11.30 -28.33
N TYR A 462 -6.95 12.05 -27.74
CA TYR A 462 -8.38 11.72 -27.78
C TYR A 462 -8.97 11.84 -29.18
N GLU A 463 -8.55 12.83 -29.97
CA GLU A 463 -8.95 12.94 -31.37
C GLU A 463 -8.50 11.71 -32.19
N LYS A 464 -7.28 11.22 -31.94
CA LYS A 464 -6.80 9.97 -32.58
C LYS A 464 -7.63 8.77 -32.14
N MET A 465 -7.94 8.66 -30.85
CA MET A 465 -8.78 7.56 -30.31
C MET A 465 -10.20 7.60 -30.89
N ASP A 466 -10.78 8.78 -31.10
CA ASP A 466 -12.08 8.90 -31.78
C ASP A 466 -12.04 8.34 -33.20
N ARG A 467 -10.98 8.67 -33.95
CA ARG A 467 -10.82 8.16 -35.33
C ARG A 467 -10.67 6.65 -35.35
N LEU A 468 -10.01 6.06 -34.35
CA LEU A 468 -9.89 4.61 -34.20
C LEU A 468 -11.25 3.97 -33.86
N LEU A 469 -11.96 4.49 -32.86
CA LEU A 469 -13.22 3.90 -32.39
C LEU A 469 -14.39 4.14 -33.34
N LYS A 470 -14.33 5.16 -34.21
CA LYS A 470 -15.26 5.31 -35.34
C LYS A 470 -15.25 4.14 -36.32
N LYS A 471 -14.22 3.27 -36.30
CA LYS A 471 -14.19 2.04 -37.11
C LYS A 471 -14.89 0.85 -36.45
N LEU A 472 -15.41 1.05 -35.23
CA LEU A 472 -16.22 0.09 -34.48
C LEU A 472 -17.69 0.53 -34.36
N LEU A 473 -18.07 1.53 -35.16
CA LEU A 473 -19.40 2.11 -35.29
C LEU A 473 -19.73 2.16 -36.78
#